data_AF-A0A7X1J0P1-F1
#
_entry.id   AF-A0A7X1J0P1-F1
#
_cell.length_a   1.000
_cell.length_b   1.000
_cell.length_c   1.000
_cell.angle_alpha   90.00
_cell.angle_beta   90.00
_cell.angle_gamma   90.00
#
_symmetry.space_group_name_H-M   'P 1'
#
loop_
_entity.id
_entity.type
_entity.pdbx_description
1 polymer ?
#
loop_
_entity_poly.entity_id
_entity_poly.type
_entity_poly.pdbx_seq_one_letter_code
_entity_poly.pdbx_strand_id
1 'polypeptide(L)'
;MANDFYDDAVDEPEAAAPVQHFTCMIQIEPFDAETEDDEKLRVVGIVQGTDDETFDFIAIKTLENGEMYPTREATVWSVSQKS
;
A
#
# COMPACT_ATOMS: atom_id res chain seq x y z
N MET A 1 -15.25 60.08 -19.24
CA MET A 1 -16.16 58.95 -18.93
C MET A 1 -15.26 57.75 -18.68
N ALA A 2 -15.46 57.11 -17.53
CA ALA A 2 -14.48 56.24 -16.88
C ALA A 2 -14.23 54.95 -17.67
N ASN A 3 -12.98 54.49 -17.64
CA ASN A 3 -12.55 53.23 -18.21
C ASN A 3 -13.31 52.08 -17.52
N ASP A 4 -13.92 51.23 -18.34
CA ASP A 4 -14.54 50.00 -17.92
C ASP A 4 -13.47 49.08 -17.30
N PHE A 5 -13.76 48.73 -16.06
CA PHE A 5 -13.01 47.83 -15.19
C PHE A 5 -12.79 46.48 -15.88
N TYR A 6 -11.54 46.02 -15.89
CA TYR A 6 -11.25 44.59 -16.00
C TYR A 6 -11.73 43.92 -14.70
N ASP A 7 -12.83 43.18 -14.78
CA ASP A 7 -13.19 42.18 -13.77
C ASP A 7 -12.71 40.82 -14.27
N ASP A 8 -11.38 40.68 -14.33
CA ASP A 8 -10.72 39.39 -14.55
C ASP A 8 -10.54 38.81 -13.15
N ALA A 9 -11.60 38.18 -12.64
CA ALA A 9 -11.53 37.38 -11.43
C ALA A 9 -10.58 36.21 -11.70
N VAL A 10 -9.30 36.45 -11.45
CA VAL A 10 -8.27 35.42 -11.40
C VAL A 10 -8.71 34.45 -10.33
N ASP A 11 -9.27 33.32 -10.77
CA ASP A 11 -9.57 32.16 -9.93
C ASP A 11 -8.21 31.66 -9.43
N GLU A 12 -7.78 32.17 -8.27
CA GLU A 12 -6.57 31.71 -7.62
C GLU A 12 -6.75 30.21 -7.36
N PRO A 13 -5.87 29.33 -7.83
CA PRO A 13 -5.98 27.92 -7.51
C PRO A 13 -5.82 27.79 -5.99
N GLU A 14 -6.94 27.54 -5.32
CA GLU A 14 -6.99 27.18 -3.90
C GLU A 14 -5.96 26.07 -3.72
N ALA A 15 -4.87 26.38 -3.02
CA ALA A 15 -3.77 25.46 -2.81
C ALA A 15 -4.34 24.25 -2.06
N ALA A 16 -4.65 23.18 -2.80
CA ALA A 16 -5.15 21.94 -2.25
C ALA A 16 -4.21 21.54 -1.11
N ALA A 17 -4.74 21.50 0.11
CA ALA A 17 -3.96 21.12 1.27
C ALA A 17 -3.26 19.78 0.99
N PRO A 18 -1.99 19.60 1.38
CA PRO A 18 -1.29 18.35 1.14
C PRO A 18 -2.09 17.23 1.79
N VAL A 19 -2.58 16.30 0.97
CA VAL A 19 -3.27 15.10 1.44
C VAL A 19 -2.26 14.36 2.31
N GLN A 20 -2.51 14.33 3.62
CA GLN A 20 -1.72 13.50 4.52
C GLN A 20 -2.06 12.05 4.20
N HIS A 21 -1.23 11.40 3.38
CA HIS A 21 -1.29 9.95 3.19
C HIS A 21 -0.90 9.32 4.53
N PHE A 22 -1.90 8.96 5.33
CA PHE A 22 -1.69 8.13 6.50
C PHE A 22 -1.26 6.76 6.00
N THR A 23 0.04 6.47 6.03
CA THR A 23 0.54 5.11 5.78
C THR A 23 -0.02 4.21 6.88
N CYS A 24 -1.15 3.55 6.61
CA CYS A 24 -1.82 2.69 7.56
C CYS A 24 -1.26 1.27 7.43
N MET A 25 -0.77 0.72 8.54
CA MET A 25 -0.52 -0.71 8.68
C MET A 25 -1.72 -1.35 9.37
N ILE A 26 -2.31 -2.35 8.71
CA ILE A 26 -3.37 -3.17 9.29
C ILE A 26 -2.72 -4.42 9.86
N GLN A 27 -2.90 -4.63 11.17
CA GLN A 27 -2.46 -5.83 11.85
C GLN A 27 -3.41 -6.99 11.56
N ILE A 28 -2.86 -8.17 11.27
CA ILE A 28 -3.61 -9.42 11.05
C ILE A 28 -2.96 -10.55 11.84
N GLU A 29 -3.67 -11.66 12.04
CA GLU A 29 -3.03 -12.88 12.54
C GLU A 29 -2.08 -13.43 11.49
N PRO A 30 -0.82 -13.76 11.84
CA PRO A 30 0.12 -14.28 10.87
C PRO A 30 -0.32 -15.62 10.32
N PHE A 31 -0.22 -15.80 9.01
CA PHE A 31 -0.55 -17.05 8.33
C PHE A 31 0.52 -17.40 7.28
N ASP A 32 0.63 -18.70 7.01
CA ASP A 32 1.54 -19.20 5.98
C ASP A 32 0.86 -19.08 4.61
N ALA A 33 1.64 -18.64 3.62
CA ALA A 33 1.18 -18.43 2.26
C ALA A 33 2.26 -18.82 1.23
N GLU A 34 1.86 -18.83 -0.04
CA GLU A 34 2.76 -19.00 -1.19
C GLU A 34 2.56 -17.87 -2.20
N THR A 35 3.63 -17.50 -2.90
CA THR A 35 3.58 -16.60 -4.07
C THR A 35 3.14 -17.37 -5.33
N GLU A 36 2.99 -16.64 -6.45
CA GLU A 36 2.77 -17.25 -7.76
C GLU A 36 3.93 -18.16 -8.21
N ASP A 37 5.14 -17.93 -7.67
CA ASP A 37 6.35 -18.69 -7.96
C ASP A 37 6.55 -19.91 -7.02
N ASP A 38 5.52 -20.35 -6.31
CA ASP A 38 5.56 -21.41 -5.28
C ASP A 38 6.53 -21.11 -4.11
N GLU A 39 6.92 -19.86 -3.90
CA GLU A 39 7.78 -19.48 -2.77
C GLU A 39 6.96 -19.39 -1.48
N LYS A 40 7.39 -20.13 -0.45
CA LYS A 40 6.74 -20.09 0.86
C LYS A 40 7.11 -18.83 1.64
N LEU A 41 6.10 -18.15 2.15
CA LEU A 41 6.24 -16.95 2.96
C LEU A 41 5.27 -16.98 4.15
N ARG A 42 5.55 -16.16 5.15
CA ARG A 42 4.63 -15.92 6.27
C ARG A 42 4.12 -14.50 6.22
N VAL A 43 2.83 -14.32 5.99
CA VAL A 43 2.17 -13.02 6.02
C VAL A 43 2.01 -12.56 7.46
N VAL A 44 2.33 -11.29 7.75
CA VAL A 44 2.32 -10.72 9.11
C VAL A 44 1.56 -9.39 9.22
N GLY A 45 1.18 -8.79 8.09
CA GLY A 45 0.54 -7.48 8.07
C GLY A 45 0.00 -7.12 6.69
N ILE A 46 -0.74 -6.03 6.62
CA ILE A 46 -1.19 -5.41 5.38
C ILE A 46 -0.82 -3.93 5.43
N VAL A 47 -0.34 -3.36 4.33
CA VAL A 47 -0.03 -1.94 4.18
C VAL A 47 -0.79 -1.34 3.03
N GLN A 48 -1.10 -0.04 3.11
CA GLN A 48 -1.60 0.68 1.95
C GLN A 48 -0.55 0.69 0.83
N GLY A 49 -0.99 0.35 -0.38
CA GLY A 49 -0.22 0.40 -1.60
C GLY A 49 0.13 1.82 -2.01
N THR A 50 0.99 1.96 -3.01
CA THR A 50 1.50 3.27 -3.46
C THR A 50 0.42 4.15 -4.09
N ASP A 51 -0.63 3.55 -4.62
CA ASP A 51 -1.67 4.24 -5.40
C ASP A 51 -2.95 4.55 -4.59
N ASP A 52 -2.88 4.54 -3.26
CA ASP A 52 -3.98 4.71 -2.28
C ASP A 52 -5.18 3.74 -2.41
N GLU A 53 -5.39 3.11 -3.55
CA GLU A 53 -6.51 2.23 -3.88
C GLU A 53 -6.20 0.74 -3.66
N THR A 54 -4.94 0.41 -3.38
CA THR A 54 -4.47 -0.98 -3.23
C THR A 54 -3.95 -1.23 -1.82
N PHE A 55 -3.94 -2.51 -1.43
CA PHE A 55 -3.34 -2.99 -0.20
C PHE A 55 -2.36 -4.10 -0.54
N ASP A 56 -1.15 -4.02 0.02
CA ASP A 56 -0.14 -5.07 -0.13
C ASP A 56 0.01 -5.83 1.18
N PHE A 57 0.33 -7.12 1.08
CA PHE A 57 0.71 -7.92 2.23
C PHE A 57 2.17 -7.66 2.61
N ILE A 58 2.41 -7.49 3.91
CA ILE A 58 3.76 -7.60 4.47
C ILE A 58 3.98 -9.05 4.83
N ALA A 59 5.05 -9.62 4.28
CA ALA A 59 5.41 -11.00 4.50
C ALA A 59 6.89 -11.16 4.84
N ILE A 60 7.22 -12.26 5.50
CA ILE A 60 8.59 -12.70 5.76
C ILE A 60 8.88 -13.89 4.84
N LYS A 61 9.82 -13.72 3.92
CA LYS A 61 10.37 -14.81 3.12
C LYS A 61 11.56 -15.42 3.83
N THR A 62 11.66 -16.75 3.81
CA THR A 62 12.82 -17.49 4.35
C THR A 62 13.57 -18.11 3.18
N LEU A 63 14.82 -17.73 2.99
CA LEU A 63 15.70 -18.27 1.95
C LEU A 63 16.22 -19.66 2.33
N GLU A 64 16.76 -20.38 1.35
CA GLU A 64 17.35 -21.72 1.54
C GLU A 64 18.53 -21.73 2.56
N ASN A 65 19.24 -20.60 2.70
CA ASN A 65 20.31 -20.42 3.67
C ASN A 65 19.81 -20.13 5.10
N GLY A 66 18.49 -20.05 5.30
CA GLY A 66 17.85 -19.72 6.58
C GLY A 66 17.75 -18.22 6.89
N GLU A 67 18.19 -17.34 6.00
CA GLU A 67 18.01 -15.90 6.16
C GLU A 67 16.54 -15.50 5.95
N MET A 68 16.09 -14.51 6.72
CA MET A 68 14.72 -14.01 6.68
C MET A 68 14.72 -12.53 6.30
N TYR A 69 13.86 -12.15 5.36
CA TYR A 69 13.70 -10.77 4.93
C TYR A 69 12.23 -10.39 4.79
N PRO A 70 11.85 -9.16 5.18
CA PRO A 70 10.52 -8.65 4.91
C PRO A 70 10.37 -8.32 3.42
N THR A 71 9.21 -8.60 2.87
CA THR A 71 8.81 -8.30 1.49
C THR A 71 7.39 -7.76 1.46
N ARG A 72 7.05 -7.07 0.36
CA ARG A 72 5.70 -6.65 0.03
C ARG A 72 5.18 -7.52 -1.10
N GLU A 73 4.04 -8.16 -0.89
CA GLU A 73 3.41 -9.02 -1.90
C GLU A 73 2.00 -8.51 -2.19
N ALA A 74 1.69 -8.21 -3.44
CA ALA A 74 0.36 -7.76 -3.84
C ALA A 74 -0.66 -8.92 -3.79
N THR A 75 -0.21 -10.14 -4.13
CA THR A 75 -1.06 -11.34 -4.20
C THR A 75 -0.33 -12.51 -3.55
N VAL A 76 -1.04 -13.24 -2.68
CA VAL A 76 -0.55 -14.43 -1.98
C VAL A 76 -1.68 -15.45 -1.87
N TRP A 77 -1.34 -16.74 -1.84
CA TRP A 77 -2.30 -17.83 -1.63
C TRP A 77 -2.09 -18.45 -0.26
N SER A 78 -3.15 -18.54 0.54
CA SER A 78 -3.07 -19.19 1.85
C SER A 78 -2.80 -20.68 1.68
N VAL A 79 -1.70 -21.16 2.26
CA VAL A 79 -1.50 -22.60 2.47
C VAL A 79 -2.23 -22.98 3.75
N SER A 80 -3.55 -23.10 3.66
CA SER A 80 -4.34 -23.65 4.74
C SER A 80 -3.84 -25.07 5.02
N GLN A 81 -3.24 -25.30 6.19
CA GLN A 81 -3.08 -26.65 6.71
C GLN A 81 -4.48 -27.24 6.80
N LYS A 82 -4.79 -28.25 5.97
CA LYS A 82 -5.98 -29.07 6.16
C LYS A 82 -5.94 -29.59 7.59
N SER A 83 -6.85 -29.09 8.42
CA SER A 83 -7.10 -29.63 9.75
C SER A 83 -7.75 -31.00 9.67
#